data_AF-A0A4Y9KR58-F1
#
_entry.id   AF-A0A4Y9KR58-F1
#
_cell.length_a   1.000
_cell.length_b   1.000
_cell.length_c   1.000
_cell.angle_alpha   90.00
_cell.angle_beta   90.00
_cell.angle_gamma   90.00
#
_symmetry.space_group_name_H-M   'P 1'
#
loop_
_entity.id
_entity.type
_entity.pdbx_description
1 polymer ?
#
loop_
_entity_poly.entity_id
_entity_poly.type
_entity_poly.pdbx_seq_one_letter_code
_entity_poly.pdbx_strand_id
1 'polypeptide(L)'
;MSPLKAIANWLESLELDMQLEVAGFAAFYIFERSDALTLGGSDQLEALHRWLNEPGLPSYIAADRALSFRICFGSFVDDRMMEAGWKRTEELVCKILKEAKRSGKFAASRKAQRMLALLPARKESWERVVRSWNELAVTCLTNETVRSWSAASTRIGLKVIPSSGVPIVPLRSPHRGTG
;
A
#
# COMPACT_ATOMS: atom_id res chain seq x y z
N MET A 1 10.70 10.63 -5.24
CA MET A 1 10.28 9.26 -4.87
C MET A 1 8.76 9.17 -5.03
N SER A 2 8.20 8.08 -5.57
CA SER A 2 6.73 7.93 -5.65
C SER A 2 6.15 7.48 -4.29
N PRO A 3 4.87 7.79 -3.99
CA PRO A 3 4.20 7.34 -2.77
C PRO A 3 4.25 5.81 -2.57
N LEU A 4 4.03 5.02 -3.63
CA LEU A 4 4.17 3.56 -3.56
C LEU A 4 5.59 3.10 -3.24
N LYS A 5 6.61 3.75 -3.82
CA LYS A 5 8.00 3.41 -3.51
C LYS A 5 8.36 3.76 -2.06
N ALA A 6 7.78 4.83 -1.52
CA ALA A 6 7.93 5.18 -0.11
C ALA A 6 7.35 4.09 0.81
N ILE A 7 6.15 3.57 0.48
CA ILE A 7 5.52 2.45 1.19
C ILE A 7 6.36 1.17 1.07
N ALA A 8 6.86 0.85 -0.12
CA ALA A 8 7.71 -0.32 -0.33
C ALA A 8 8.99 -0.27 0.51
N ASN A 9 9.69 0.86 0.49
CA ASN A 9 10.92 1.04 1.27
C ASN A 9 10.63 0.99 2.78
N TRP A 10 9.51 1.56 3.23
CA TRP A 10 9.09 1.46 4.63
C TRP A 10 8.81 0.01 5.03
N LEU A 11 8.08 -0.75 4.21
CA LEU A 11 7.82 -2.17 4.47
C LEU A 11 9.14 -2.95 4.58
N GLU A 12 10.06 -2.74 3.65
CA GLU A 12 11.39 -3.38 3.65
C GLU A 12 12.24 -3.03 4.88
N SER A 13 11.97 -1.90 5.53
CA SER A 13 12.69 -1.47 6.74
C SER A 13 12.20 -2.13 8.03
N LEU A 14 11.05 -2.83 7.99
CA LEU A 14 10.50 -3.52 9.15
C LEU A 14 11.19 -4.88 9.37
N GLU A 15 11.18 -5.36 10.60
CA GLU A 15 11.53 -6.75 10.90
C GLU A 15 10.63 -7.72 10.14
N LEU A 16 11.18 -8.88 9.72
CA LEU A 16 10.47 -9.84 8.87
C LEU A 16 9.10 -10.25 9.43
N ASP A 17 9.01 -10.50 10.73
CA ASP A 17 7.74 -10.85 11.37
C ASP A 17 6.68 -9.75 11.20
N MET A 18 7.08 -8.48 11.27
CA MET A 18 6.19 -7.35 11.05
C MET A 18 5.83 -7.19 9.57
N GLN A 19 6.77 -7.44 8.65
CA GLN A 19 6.48 -7.46 7.22
C GLN A 19 5.40 -8.50 6.90
N LEU A 20 5.52 -9.71 7.47
CA LEU A 20 4.54 -10.78 7.30
C LEU A 20 3.18 -10.40 7.90
N GLU A 21 3.14 -9.70 9.02
CA GLU A 21 1.87 -9.21 9.57
C GLU A 21 1.19 -8.16 8.68
N VAL A 22 1.95 -7.19 8.16
CA VAL A 22 1.44 -6.19 7.21
C VAL A 22 0.96 -6.88 5.91
N ALA A 23 1.67 -7.89 5.43
CA ALA A 23 1.27 -8.67 4.27
C ALA A 23 -0.01 -9.47 4.49
N GLY A 24 -0.18 -10.08 5.67
CA GLY A 24 -1.42 -10.76 6.04
C GLY A 24 -2.62 -9.80 6.08
N PHE A 25 -2.40 -8.58 6.59
CA PHE A 25 -3.39 -7.50 6.52
C PHE A 25 -3.74 -7.14 5.06
N ALA A 26 -2.73 -6.91 4.22
CA ALA A 26 -2.95 -6.52 2.82
C ALA A 26 -3.69 -7.61 2.05
N ALA A 27 -3.39 -8.88 2.33
CA ALA A 27 -4.10 -10.00 1.74
C ALA A 27 -5.61 -9.96 2.04
N PHE A 28 -6.01 -9.56 3.24
CA PHE A 28 -7.42 -9.46 3.62
C PHE A 28 -8.12 -8.23 3.03
N TYR A 29 -7.55 -7.04 3.24
CA TYR A 29 -8.25 -5.78 2.95
C TYR A 29 -7.99 -5.23 1.56
N ILE A 30 -6.86 -5.57 0.93
CA ILE A 30 -6.49 -5.06 -0.39
C ILE A 30 -6.73 -6.12 -1.46
N PHE A 31 -6.46 -7.40 -1.16
CA PHE A 31 -6.62 -8.50 -2.11
C PHE A 31 -7.88 -9.34 -1.90
N GLU A 32 -8.74 -8.95 -0.94
CA GLU A 32 -10.00 -9.62 -0.60
C GLU A 32 -9.87 -11.14 -0.39
N ARG A 33 -8.69 -11.60 0.07
CA ARG A 33 -8.43 -13.02 0.32
C ARG A 33 -8.96 -13.39 1.70
N SER A 34 -9.73 -14.48 1.76
CA SER A 34 -10.46 -14.96 2.95
C SER A 34 -9.57 -15.38 4.14
N ASP A 35 -8.26 -15.52 3.97
CA ASP A 35 -7.37 -16.06 5.02
C ASP A 35 -6.80 -14.95 5.92
N ALA A 36 -7.70 -14.10 6.40
CA ALA A 36 -7.45 -12.79 6.99
C ALA A 36 -6.45 -12.72 8.16
N LEU A 37 -6.17 -13.84 8.82
CA LEU A 37 -5.69 -13.85 10.21
C LEU A 37 -4.57 -14.86 10.46
N THR A 38 -4.01 -15.44 9.39
CA THR A 38 -2.70 -16.07 9.48
C THR A 38 -1.62 -14.98 9.45
N LEU A 39 -0.62 -15.05 10.34
CA LEU A 39 0.68 -14.40 10.11
C LEU A 39 1.02 -14.60 8.64
N GLY A 40 1.25 -13.50 7.92
CA GLY A 40 1.27 -13.56 6.48
C GLY A 40 2.27 -14.61 5.99
N GLY A 41 1.90 -15.32 4.93
CA GLY A 41 2.82 -16.25 4.28
C GLY A 41 3.89 -15.49 3.49
N SER A 42 5.00 -16.16 3.18
CA SER A 42 5.97 -15.68 2.18
C SER A 42 5.25 -15.24 0.90
N ASP A 43 4.25 -16.00 0.47
CA ASP A 43 3.50 -15.76 -0.75
C ASP A 43 2.66 -14.48 -0.68
N GLN A 44 2.14 -14.14 0.50
CA GLN A 44 1.39 -12.91 0.73
C GLN A 44 2.32 -11.70 0.77
N LEU A 45 3.50 -11.84 1.40
CA LEU A 45 4.52 -10.81 1.41
C LEU A 45 5.04 -10.55 0.01
N GLU A 46 5.31 -11.61 -0.75
CA GLU A 46 5.73 -11.50 -2.15
C GLU A 46 4.64 -10.85 -3.00
N ALA A 47 3.37 -11.23 -2.82
CA ALA A 47 2.26 -10.59 -3.52
C ALA A 47 2.16 -9.09 -3.20
N LEU A 48 2.35 -8.70 -1.93
CA LEU A 48 2.38 -7.30 -1.52
C LEU A 48 3.56 -6.55 -2.17
N HIS A 49 4.77 -7.12 -2.14
CA HIS A 49 5.92 -6.51 -2.82
C HIS A 49 5.70 -6.33 -4.31
N ARG A 50 5.15 -7.33 -5.00
CA ARG A 50 4.82 -7.23 -6.43
C ARG A 50 3.78 -6.14 -6.67
N TRP A 51 2.76 -6.04 -5.83
CA TRP A 51 1.71 -5.02 -5.95
C TRP A 51 2.23 -3.59 -5.72
N LEU A 52 3.18 -3.41 -4.79
CA LEU A 52 3.81 -2.12 -4.50
C LEU A 52 4.84 -1.68 -5.56
N ASN A 53 5.50 -2.64 -6.23
CA ASN A 53 6.60 -2.39 -7.16
C ASN A 53 6.26 -2.71 -8.63
N GLU A 54 4.98 -2.81 -8.99
CA GLU A 54 4.57 -3.17 -10.35
C GLU A 54 5.14 -2.16 -11.38
N PRO A 55 5.91 -2.62 -12.38
CA PRO A 55 6.58 -1.75 -13.32
C PRO A 55 5.59 -1.15 -14.32
N GLY A 56 5.85 0.09 -14.75
CA GLY A 56 5.05 0.73 -15.80
C GLY A 56 3.64 1.17 -15.38
N LEU A 57 3.32 1.10 -14.08
CA LEU A 57 2.07 1.61 -13.54
C LEU A 57 1.85 3.08 -13.93
N PRO A 58 0.68 3.42 -14.51
CA PRO A 58 0.29 4.80 -14.65
C PRO A 58 0.27 5.47 -13.28
N SER A 59 0.76 6.70 -13.24
CA SER A 59 0.85 7.53 -12.04
C SER A 59 -0.48 7.70 -11.29
N TYR A 60 -1.59 7.91 -11.99
CA TYR A 60 -2.88 8.05 -11.32
C TYR A 60 -3.30 6.73 -10.62
N ILE A 61 -2.98 5.57 -11.20
CA ILE A 61 -3.21 4.25 -10.58
C ILE A 61 -2.28 4.05 -9.37
N ALA A 62 -1.01 4.39 -9.50
CA ALA A 62 -0.06 4.29 -8.40
C ALA A 62 -0.43 5.23 -7.23
N ALA A 63 -0.98 6.41 -7.52
CA ALA A 63 -1.51 7.33 -6.52
C ALA A 63 -2.74 6.75 -5.81
N ASP A 64 -3.68 6.18 -6.58
CA ASP A 64 -4.87 5.51 -6.06
C ASP A 64 -4.50 4.34 -5.13
N ARG A 65 -3.61 3.44 -5.58
CA ARG A 65 -3.09 2.33 -4.76
C ARG A 65 -2.46 2.81 -3.45
N ALA A 66 -1.64 3.87 -3.50
CA ALA A 66 -1.03 4.42 -2.30
C ALA A 66 -2.08 4.96 -1.31
N LEU A 67 -3.17 5.56 -1.80
CA LEU A 67 -4.29 6.00 -0.98
C LEU A 67 -5.08 4.82 -0.42
N SER A 68 -5.40 3.81 -1.22
CA SER A 68 -6.07 2.60 -0.75
C SER A 68 -5.26 1.94 0.36
N PHE A 69 -3.96 1.76 0.15
CA PHE A 69 -3.07 1.22 1.18
C PHE A 69 -3.13 2.07 2.45
N ARG A 70 -2.98 3.41 2.33
CA ARG A 70 -3.01 4.32 3.48
C ARG A 70 -4.32 4.22 4.28
N ILE A 71 -5.46 4.21 3.59
CA ILE A 71 -6.78 4.16 4.23
C ILE A 71 -6.97 2.83 4.95
N CYS A 72 -6.79 1.72 4.24
CA CYS A 72 -7.00 0.40 4.81
C CYS A 72 -6.01 0.14 5.96
N PHE A 73 -4.73 0.48 5.77
CA PHE A 73 -3.71 0.24 6.78
C PHE A 73 -3.91 1.14 8.00
N GLY A 74 -4.36 2.39 7.81
CA GLY A 74 -4.76 3.28 8.90
C GLY A 74 -5.84 2.65 9.79
N SER A 75 -6.89 2.09 9.20
CA SER A 75 -7.94 1.39 9.97
C SER A 75 -7.41 0.18 10.74
N PHE A 76 -6.42 -0.53 10.19
CA PHE A 76 -5.79 -1.66 10.88
C PHE A 76 -4.87 -1.22 12.01
N VAL A 77 -4.13 -0.13 11.81
CA VAL A 77 -3.31 0.50 12.86
C VAL A 77 -4.18 0.90 14.04
N ASP A 78 -5.35 1.50 13.81
CA ASP A 78 -6.28 1.87 14.89
C ASP A 78 -6.69 0.65 15.72
N ASP A 79 -7.01 -0.47 15.08
CA ASP A 79 -7.33 -1.74 15.76
C ASP A 79 -6.14 -2.26 16.58
N ARG A 80 -4.91 -2.16 16.05
CA ARG A 80 -3.66 -2.58 16.71
C ARG A 80 -3.20 -1.63 17.81
N MET A 81 -3.76 -0.43 17.92
CA MET A 81 -3.47 0.50 19.02
C MET A 81 -4.52 0.43 20.14
N MET A 82 -5.63 -0.27 19.93
CA MET A 82 -6.67 -0.43 20.93
C MET A 82 -6.61 -1.80 21.61
N GLU A 83 -6.75 -1.81 22.95
CA GLU A 83 -6.80 -3.08 23.70
C GLU A 83 -7.94 -3.99 23.23
N ALA A 84 -9.05 -3.41 22.76
CA ALA A 84 -10.16 -4.15 22.17
C ALA A 84 -9.76 -4.96 20.92
N GLY A 85 -8.90 -4.42 20.05
CA GLY A 85 -8.44 -5.13 18.84
C GLY A 85 -7.51 -6.30 19.18
N TRP A 86 -6.66 -6.10 20.19
CA TRP A 86 -5.84 -7.18 20.74
C TRP A 86 -6.67 -8.28 21.39
N LYS A 87 -7.69 -7.92 22.17
CA LYS A 87 -8.61 -8.88 22.76
C LYS A 87 -9.34 -9.71 21.70
N ARG A 88 -9.85 -9.07 20.63
CA ARG A 88 -10.45 -9.78 19.48
C ARG A 88 -9.47 -10.76 18.84
N THR A 89 -8.21 -10.35 18.69
CA THR A 89 -7.15 -11.20 18.15
C THR A 89 -6.88 -12.41 19.05
N GLU A 90 -6.77 -12.20 20.35
CA GLU A 90 -6.58 -13.27 21.33
C GLU A 90 -7.74 -14.27 21.32
N GLU A 91 -8.98 -13.78 21.36
CA GLU A 91 -10.20 -14.60 21.33
C GLU A 91 -10.26 -15.47 20.08
N LEU A 92 -9.94 -14.89 18.92
CA LEU A 92 -9.88 -15.62 17.66
C LEU A 92 -8.80 -16.71 17.68
N VAL A 93 -7.58 -16.39 18.10
CA VAL A 93 -6.49 -17.37 18.14
C VAL A 93 -6.82 -18.48 19.14
N CYS A 94 -7.46 -18.16 20.27
CA CYS A 94 -7.99 -19.15 21.21
C CYS A 94 -9.03 -20.07 20.55
N LYS A 95 -9.94 -19.53 19.73
CA LYS A 95 -10.92 -20.32 18.97
C LYS A 95 -10.23 -21.26 17.97
N ILE A 96 -9.24 -20.76 17.23
CA ILE A 96 -8.44 -21.56 16.28
C ILE A 96 -7.70 -22.68 17.02
N LEU A 97 -7.13 -22.38 18.19
CA LEU A 97 -6.44 -23.37 19.02
C LEU A 97 -7.38 -24.49 19.46
N LYS A 98 -8.57 -24.13 19.97
CA LYS A 98 -9.59 -25.11 20.39
C LYS A 98 -10.01 -26.01 19.22
N GLU A 99 -10.25 -25.41 18.05
CA GLU A 99 -10.62 -26.15 16.85
C GLU A 99 -9.52 -27.10 16.37
N ALA A 100 -8.28 -26.61 16.32
CA ALA A 100 -7.13 -27.39 15.90
C ALA A 100 -6.88 -28.59 16.82
N LYS A 101 -7.03 -28.39 18.15
CA LYS A 101 -6.96 -29.49 19.13
C LYS A 101 -8.05 -30.52 18.91
N ARG A 102 -9.31 -30.08 18.75
CA ARG A 102 -10.46 -30.96 18.49
C ARG A 102 -10.29 -31.78 17.21
N SER A 103 -9.72 -31.15 16.17
CA SER A 103 -9.49 -31.77 14.86
C SER A 103 -8.20 -32.60 14.77
N GLY A 104 -7.42 -32.75 15.85
CA GLY A 104 -6.13 -33.45 15.84
C GLY A 104 -5.05 -32.75 14.98
N LYS A 105 -5.23 -31.47 14.63
CA LYS A 105 -4.30 -30.69 13.79
C LYS A 105 -3.16 -30.14 14.64
N PHE A 106 -2.23 -31.00 15.06
CA PHE A 106 -1.15 -30.64 16.00
C PHE A 106 -0.29 -29.46 15.53
N ALA A 107 0.05 -29.38 14.25
CA ALA A 107 0.85 -28.27 13.71
C ALA A 107 0.13 -26.92 13.84
N ALA A 108 -1.17 -26.88 13.49
CA ALA A 108 -2.00 -25.69 13.64
C ALA A 108 -2.18 -25.30 15.11
N SER A 109 -2.38 -26.29 15.99
CA SER A 109 -2.46 -26.06 17.44
C SER A 109 -1.17 -25.44 17.98
N ARG A 110 0.00 -25.99 17.62
CA ARG A 110 1.30 -25.42 18.04
C ARG A 110 1.51 -24.00 17.51
N LYS A 111 1.11 -23.74 16.26
CA LYS A 111 1.17 -22.39 15.68
C LYS A 111 0.31 -21.41 16.48
N ALA A 112 -0.94 -21.77 16.78
CA ALA A 112 -1.85 -20.92 17.55
C ALA A 112 -1.35 -20.69 18.99
N GLN A 113 -0.77 -21.71 19.65
CA GLN A 113 -0.15 -21.54 20.98
C GLN A 113 1.01 -20.56 20.95
N ARG A 114 1.90 -20.66 19.96
CA ARG A 114 3.01 -19.72 19.79
C ARG A 114 2.50 -18.30 19.53
N MET A 115 1.46 -18.14 18.70
CA MET A 115 0.85 -16.84 18.45
C MET A 115 0.33 -16.18 19.72
N LEU A 116 -0.32 -16.94 20.62
CA LEU A 116 -0.79 -16.44 21.92
C LEU A 116 0.38 -16.05 22.83
N ALA A 117 1.40 -16.91 22.93
CA ALA A 117 2.57 -16.64 23.77
C ALA A 117 3.34 -15.38 23.35
N LEU A 118 3.33 -15.05 22.06
CA LEU A 118 4.03 -13.89 21.51
C LEU A 118 3.17 -12.62 21.49
N LEU A 119 1.89 -12.66 21.89
CA LEU A 119 1.02 -11.48 21.83
C LEU A 119 1.61 -10.24 22.54
N PRO A 120 2.17 -10.32 23.76
CA PRO A 120 2.75 -9.14 24.41
C PRO A 120 3.88 -8.49 23.61
N ALA A 121 4.85 -9.29 23.14
CA ALA A 121 5.96 -8.78 22.33
C ALA A 121 5.48 -8.22 20.98
N ARG A 122 4.41 -8.78 20.42
CA ARG A 122 3.77 -8.26 19.20
C ARG A 122 3.11 -6.90 19.46
N LYS A 123 2.42 -6.71 20.59
CA LYS A 123 1.86 -5.40 20.98
C LYS A 123 2.93 -4.31 20.96
N GLU A 124 4.06 -4.55 21.63
CA GLU A 124 5.19 -3.61 21.68
C GLU A 124 5.80 -3.35 20.30
N SER A 125 5.91 -4.38 19.46
CA SER A 125 6.44 -4.22 18.10
C SER A 125 5.53 -3.37 17.23
N TRP A 126 4.22 -3.49 17.41
CA TRP A 126 3.24 -2.66 16.71
C TRP A 126 3.34 -1.18 17.06
N GLU A 127 3.70 -0.81 18.29
CA GLU A 127 3.93 0.60 18.64
C GLU A 127 5.04 1.24 17.79
N ARG A 128 6.12 0.47 17.51
CA ARG A 128 7.21 0.91 16.63
C ARG A 128 6.75 1.04 15.17
N VAL A 129 5.99 0.06 14.68
CA VAL A 129 5.41 0.08 13.33
C VAL A 129 4.49 1.28 13.15
N VAL A 130 3.65 1.57 14.14
CA VAL A 130 2.71 2.71 14.09
C VAL A 130 3.44 4.03 14.08
N ARG A 131 4.51 4.16 14.88
CA ARG A 131 5.34 5.38 14.88
C ARG A 131 5.98 5.62 13.50
N SER A 132 6.63 4.61 12.93
CA SER A 132 7.29 4.73 11.62
C SER A 132 6.27 4.94 10.48
N TRP A 133 5.10 4.29 10.58
CA TRP A 133 3.99 4.51 9.66
C TRP A 133 3.48 5.95 9.71
N ASN A 134 3.25 6.50 10.90
CA ASN A 134 2.74 7.86 11.05
C ASN A 134 3.72 8.90 10.50
N GLU A 135 5.02 8.70 10.72
CA GLU A 135 6.07 9.53 10.12
C GLU A 135 6.04 9.48 8.59
N LEU A 136 5.95 8.28 8.00
CA LEU A 136 5.80 8.11 6.56
C LEU A 136 4.51 8.76 6.04
N ALA A 137 3.39 8.59 6.74
CA ALA A 137 2.08 9.04 6.31
C ALA A 137 2.00 10.58 6.25
N VAL A 138 2.57 11.25 7.26
CA VAL A 138 2.59 12.71 7.36
C VAL A 138 3.60 13.35 6.39
N THR A 139 4.70 12.66 6.07
CA THR A 139 5.75 13.21 5.19
C THR A 139 5.50 12.90 3.71
N CYS A 140 5.12 11.67 3.39
CA CYS A 140 5.15 11.14 2.03
C CYS A 140 3.77 10.81 1.47
N LEU A 141 2.75 10.62 2.30
CA LEU A 141 1.43 10.12 1.89
C LEU A 141 0.29 11.10 2.15
N THR A 142 0.58 12.40 2.33
CA THR A 142 -0.47 13.43 2.47
C THR A 142 -1.30 13.53 1.18
N ASN A 143 -2.54 14.02 1.31
CA ASN A 143 -3.42 14.19 0.15
C ASN A 143 -2.80 15.13 -0.90
N GLU A 144 -2.06 16.14 -0.46
CA GLU A 144 -1.36 17.10 -1.32
C GLU A 144 -0.17 16.45 -2.03
N THR A 145 0.65 15.67 -1.32
CA THR A 145 1.79 14.95 -1.91
C THR A 145 1.31 13.92 -2.94
N VAL A 146 0.25 13.17 -2.64
CA VAL A 146 -0.30 12.19 -3.58
C VAL A 146 -0.92 12.88 -4.82
N ARG A 147 -1.68 13.96 -4.63
CA ARG A 147 -2.28 14.73 -5.73
C ARG A 147 -1.24 15.41 -6.62
N SER A 148 -0.22 16.03 -6.02
CA SER A 148 0.85 16.69 -6.77
C SER A 148 1.62 15.71 -7.64
N TRP A 149 1.87 14.48 -7.15
CA TRP A 149 2.50 13.43 -7.94
C TRP A 149 1.62 12.97 -9.11
N SER A 150 0.32 12.76 -8.87
CA SER A 150 -0.65 12.45 -9.93
C SER A 150 -0.67 13.56 -10.99
N ALA A 151 -0.74 14.83 -10.61
CA ALA A 151 -0.76 15.96 -11.54
C ALA A 151 0.57 16.20 -12.28
N ALA A 152 1.72 15.97 -11.64
CA ALA A 152 3.04 16.13 -12.24
C ALA A 152 3.24 15.16 -13.42
N SER A 153 2.72 13.94 -13.31
CA SER A 153 2.78 12.96 -14.38
C SER A 153 1.92 13.32 -15.60
N THR A 154 0.76 13.96 -15.40
CA THR A 154 -0.09 14.47 -16.48
C THR A 154 0.63 15.56 -17.28
N ARG A 155 1.48 16.34 -16.61
CA ARG A 155 2.35 17.34 -17.25
C ARG A 155 3.54 16.71 -17.99
N ILE A 156 4.10 15.60 -17.50
CA ILE A 156 5.18 14.87 -18.17
C ILE A 156 4.67 14.11 -19.41
N GLY A 157 3.40 13.68 -19.41
CA GLY A 157 2.73 13.09 -20.58
C GLY A 157 2.40 14.09 -21.69
N LEU A 158 2.40 15.39 -21.41
CA LEU A 158 2.35 16.45 -22.41
C LEU A 158 3.78 16.82 -22.81
N LYS A 159 4.37 16.01 -23.70
CA LYS A 159 5.52 16.47 -24.48
C LYS A 159 5.02 17.63 -25.33
N VAL A 160 5.26 18.85 -24.84
CA VAL A 160 5.08 20.10 -25.56
C VAL A 160 5.79 19.93 -26.91
N ILE A 161 5.03 19.83 -27.99
CA ILE A 161 5.56 20.09 -29.32
C ILE A 161 5.96 21.57 -29.29
N PRO A 162 7.25 21.92 -29.44
CA PRO A 162 7.60 23.31 -29.60
C PRO A 162 6.93 23.77 -30.89
N SER A 163 6.08 24.79 -30.78
CA SER A 163 5.54 25.49 -31.94
C SER A 163 6.70 26.24 -32.60
N SER A 164 7.54 25.52 -33.35
CA SER A 164 8.52 26.13 -34.24
C SER A 164 7.75 26.69 -35.43
N GLY A 165 7.90 27.99 -35.62
CA GLY A 165 7.11 28.83 -36.50
C GLY A 165 6.83 28.25 -37.88
N VAL A 166 5.55 28.28 -38.24
CA VAL A 166 5.14 28.23 -39.64
C VAL A 166 5.48 29.58 -40.26
N PRO A 167 6.24 29.64 -41.37
CA PRO A 167 6.52 30.89 -42.06
C PRO A 167 5.23 31.50 -42.62
N ILE A 168 5.06 32.79 -42.40
CA ILE A 168 4.06 33.63 -43.06
C ILE A 168 4.37 33.63 -44.55
N VAL A 169 3.49 33.02 -45.37
CA VAL A 169 3.48 33.21 -46.82
C VAL A 169 2.59 34.42 -47.11
N PRO A 170 3.10 35.52 -47.73
CA PRO A 170 2.27 36.64 -48.10
C PRO A 170 1.37 36.25 -49.29
N LEU A 171 0.05 36.37 -49.13
CA LEU A 171 -0.86 36.32 -50.27
C LEU A 171 -0.61 37.56 -51.15
N ARG A 172 -0.02 37.33 -52.33
CA ARG A 172 0.03 38.29 -53.43
C ARG A 172 -1.38 38.67 -53.85
N SER A 173 -1.69 39.96 -53.78
CA SER A 173 -2.80 40.60 -54.50
C SER A 173 -2.55 40.59 -56.01
N PRO A 174 -3.53 40.25 -56.86
CA PRO A 174 -3.51 40.64 -58.26
C PRO A 174 -4.30 41.95 -58.45
N HIS A 175 -3.62 42.92 -59.05
CA HIS A 175 -4.14 44.20 -59.48
C HIS A 175 -5.19 44.10 -60.60
N ARG A 176 -6.07 45.11 -60.61
CA ARG A 176 -6.85 45.63 -61.75
C ARG A 176 -6.07 45.76 -63.06
N GLY A 177 -6.79 45.55 -64.17
CA GLY A 177 -6.64 46.23 -65.47
C GLY A 177 -7.80 45.77 -66.37
N THR A 178 -8.86 46.57 -66.59
CA THR A 178 -9.07 47.53 -67.70
C THR A 178 -8.65 47.03 -69.08
N GLY A 179 -9.66 46.79 -69.91
CA GLY A 179 -9.62 46.47 -71.34
C GLY A 179 -11.02 46.16 -71.79
#